data_AF-A0A963SB98-F1
#
_entry.id   AF-A0A963SB98-F1
#
_cell.length_a   1.000
_cell.length_b   1.000
_cell.length_c   1.000
_cell.angle_alpha   90.00
_cell.angle_beta   90.00
_cell.angle_gamma   90.00
#
_symmetry.space_group_name_H-M   'P 1'
#
loop_
_entity.id
_entity.type
_entity.pdbx_description
1 polymer ?
#
loop_
_entity_poly.entity_id
_entity_poly.type
_entity_poly.pdbx_seq_one_letter_code
_entity_poly.pdbx_strand_id
1 'polypeptide(L)' 'MSSLVGPDEDNPLGKPPVPDDVQDAIRTLIRWAGDDPTREGLLDTPKRVARAWMEYCQGYQEDPSIHLSRIFEE' A
#
# COMPACT_ATOMS: atom_id res chain seq x y z
N MET A 1 -6.81 -25.08 13.62
CA MET A 1 -7.35 -24.52 12.37
C MET A 1 -7.04 -23.02 12.37
N SER A 2 -5.83 -22.67 11.95
CA SER A 2 -5.35 -21.28 11.97
C SER A 2 -6.12 -20.50 10.91
N SER A 3 -6.96 -19.57 11.34
CA SER A 3 -7.66 -18.66 10.45
C SER A 3 -6.65 -17.67 9.88
N LEU A 4 -6.23 -17.92 8.64
CA LEU A 4 -5.55 -16.92 7.81
C LEU A 4 -6.64 -16.07 7.11
N VAL A 5 -7.47 -15.38 7.89
CA VAL A 5 -8.26 -14.27 7.36
C VAL A 5 -7.28 -13.12 7.21
N GLY A 6 -6.96 -12.77 5.96
CA GLY A 6 -6.15 -11.59 5.68
C GLY A 6 -6.91 -10.33 6.11
N PRO A 7 -6.21 -9.26 6.54
CA PRO A 7 -6.81 -8.02 7.06
C PRO A 7 -7.69 -7.25 6.05
N ASP A 8 -7.80 -7.76 4.82
CA ASP A 8 -8.35 -7.05 3.67
C ASP A 8 -9.78 -7.45 3.28
N GLU A 9 -10.36 -8.49 3.90
CA GLU A 9 -11.70 -8.99 3.52
C GLU A 9 -12.85 -8.08 4.01
N ASP A 10 -12.59 -7.13 4.90
CA ASP A 10 -13.62 -6.30 5.56
C ASP A 10 -13.79 -4.89 4.95
N ASN A 11 -13.17 -4.60 3.79
CA ASN A 11 -13.31 -3.30 3.13
C ASN A 11 -14.47 -3.30 2.11
N PRO A 12 -15.61 -2.63 2.41
CA PRO A 12 -16.79 -2.60 1.53
C PRO A 12 -16.57 -1.83 0.21
N LEU A 13 -15.45 -1.12 0.06
CA LEU A 13 -15.11 -0.34 -1.15
C LEU A 13 -14.12 -1.06 -2.09
N GLY A 14 -13.62 -2.24 -1.70
CA GLY A 14 -12.57 -2.94 -2.42
C GLY A 14 -11.22 -2.24 -2.35
N LYS A 15 -10.17 -2.92 -2.82
CA LYS A 15 -8.80 -2.36 -2.79
C LYS A 15 -8.64 -1.30 -3.89
N PRO A 16 -8.00 -0.15 -3.62
CA PRO A 16 -7.83 0.89 -4.63
C PRO A 16 -7.12 0.36 -5.89
N PRO A 17 -7.54 0.81 -7.08
CA PRO A 17 -6.91 0.41 -8.33
C PRO A 17 -5.49 0.97 -8.39
N VAL A 18 -4.58 0.17 -8.94
CA VAL A 18 -3.18 0.56 -9.12
C VAL A 18 -2.93 0.68 -10.63
N PRO A 19 -2.56 1.85 -11.15
CA PRO A 19 -2.20 2.03 -12.55
C PRO A 19 -1.09 1.07 -13.02
N ASP A 20 -1.11 0.67 -14.29
CA ASP A 20 -0.15 -0.30 -14.82
C ASP A 20 1.28 0.27 -14.89
N ASP A 21 1.44 1.56 -15.17
CA ASP A 21 2.73 2.26 -15.17
C ASP A 21 3.40 2.27 -13.78
N VAL A 22 2.60 2.42 -12.72
CA VAL A 22 3.06 2.28 -11.33
C VAL A 22 3.51 0.85 -11.04
N GLN A 23 2.74 -0.15 -11.49
CA GLN A 23 3.13 -1.55 -11.34
C GLN A 23 4.43 -1.85 -12.10
N ASP A 24 4.61 -1.31 -13.31
CA ASP A 24 5.80 -1.47 -14.14
C ASP A 24 7.04 -0.80 -13.53
N ALA A 25 6.87 0.35 -12.89
CA ALA A 25 7.94 0.98 -12.11
C ALA A 25 8.40 0.03 -10.99
N ILE A 26 7.47 -0.58 -10.25
CA ILE A 26 7.81 -1.52 -9.18
C ILE A 26 8.44 -2.80 -9.73
N ARG A 27 7.94 -3.35 -10.85
CA ARG A 27 8.60 -4.49 -11.55
C ARG A 27 10.04 -4.13 -11.94
N THR A 28 10.29 -2.89 -12.32
CA THR A 28 11.63 -2.40 -12.63
C THR A 28 12.53 -2.37 -11.39
N LEU A 29 12.01 -1.91 -10.24
CA LEU A 29 12.75 -1.96 -8.96
C LEU A 29 13.07 -3.39 -8.53
N ILE A 30 12.12 -4.32 -8.67
CA ILE A 30 12.33 -5.75 -8.36
C ILE A 30 13.44 -6.34 -9.21
N ARG A 31 13.40 -6.11 -10.54
CA ARG A 31 14.47 -6.57 -11.46
C ARG A 31 15.82 -5.95 -11.11
N TRP A 32 15.84 -4.65 -10.82
CA TRP A 32 17.06 -3.95 -10.43
C TRP A 32 17.65 -4.50 -9.12
N ALA A 33 16.82 -4.93 -8.18
CA ALA A 33 17.24 -5.59 -6.95
C ALA A 33 17.75 -7.04 -7.16
N GLY A 34 17.65 -7.58 -8.38
CA GLY A 34 18.16 -8.92 -8.74
C GLY A 34 17.15 -10.06 -8.60
N ASP A 35 15.85 -9.77 -8.44
CA ASP A 35 14.79 -10.79 -8.37
C ASP A 35 13.95 -10.82 -9.66
N ASP A 36 13.24 -11.92 -9.91
CA ASP A 36 12.39 -12.12 -11.08
C ASP A 36 10.92 -11.72 -10.78
N PRO A 37 10.38 -10.62 -11.34
CA PRO A 37 9.02 -10.18 -11.06
C PRO A 37 7.94 -11.13 -11.63
N THR A 38 8.30 -12.11 -12.47
CA THR A 38 7.37 -13.06 -13.07
C THR A 38 7.18 -14.34 -12.24
N ARG A 39 7.99 -14.54 -11.18
CA ARG A 39 7.84 -15.69 -10.29
C ARG A 39 6.51 -15.62 -9.54
N GLU A 40 5.91 -16.78 -9.26
CA GLU A 40 4.58 -16.92 -8.63
C GLU A 40 4.40 -15.99 -7.41
N GLY A 41 5.38 -15.96 -6.51
CA GLY A 41 5.32 -15.15 -5.29
C GLY A 41 5.44 -13.63 -5.48
N LEU A 42 5.71 -13.14 -6.70
CA LEU A 42 5.86 -11.72 -7.01
C LEU A 42 4.82 -11.16 -8.00
N LEU A 43 3.97 -11.99 -8.60
CA LEU A 43 2.99 -11.53 -9.58
C LEU A 43 2.09 -10.40 -9.04
N ASP A 44 1.64 -10.52 -7.79
CA ASP A 44 0.81 -9.51 -7.13
C ASP A 44 1.60 -8.49 -6.30
N THR A 45 2.91 -8.67 -6.15
CA THR A 45 3.76 -7.79 -5.34
C THR A 45 3.74 -6.33 -5.83
N PRO A 46 3.80 -6.02 -7.14
CA PRO A 46 3.67 -4.65 -7.62
C PRO A 46 2.41 -3.93 -7.12
N LYS A 47 1.26 -4.61 -7.14
CA LYS A 47 0.00 -4.04 -6.64
C LYS A 47 0.03 -3.84 -5.12
N ARG A 48 0.57 -4.81 -4.38
CA ARG A 48 0.66 -4.74 -2.90
C ARG A 48 1.58 -3.61 -2.46
N VAL A 49 2.75 -3.47 -3.10
CA VAL A 49 3.72 -2.41 -2.79
C VAL A 49 3.15 -1.03 -3.11
N ALA A 50 2.48 -0.86 -4.26
CA ALA A 50 1.87 0.42 -4.60
C ALA A 50 0.81 0.87 -3.57
N ARG A 51 -0.01 -0.06 -3.07
CA ARG A 51 -1.00 0.23 -2.03
C ARG A 51 -0.37 0.55 -0.68
N ALA A 52 0.67 -0.19 -0.29
CA ALA A 52 1.44 0.12 0.92
C ALA A 52 2.07 1.52 0.81
N TRP A 53 2.56 1.90 -0.36
CA TRP A 53 3.09 3.25 -0.59
C TRP A 53 2.04 4.34 -0.37
N MET A 54 0.80 4.14 -0.83
CA MET A 54 -0.29 5.08 -0.56
C MET A 54 -0.59 5.23 0.93
N GLU A 55 -0.54 4.13 1.68
CA GLU A 55 -0.73 4.16 3.15
C GLU A 55 0.42 4.90 3.84
N TYR A 56 1.66 4.63 3.47
CA TYR A 56 2.84 5.31 4.06
C TYR A 56 2.86 6.81 3.75
N CYS A 57 2.30 7.19 2.61
CA CYS A 57 2.26 8.56 2.12
C CYS A 57 0.91 9.26 2.33
N GLN A 58 -0.02 8.66 3.08
CA GLN A 58 -1.39 9.19 3.26
C GLN A 58 -1.38 10.61 3.86
N GLY A 59 -0.40 10.92 4.72
CA GLY A 59 -0.25 12.24 5.33
C GLY A 59 -0.03 13.40 4.36
N TYR A 60 0.37 13.15 3.10
CA TYR A 60 0.42 14.22 2.08
C TYR A 60 -0.97 14.70 1.63
N GLN A 61 -2.01 13.92 1.91
CA GLN A 61 -3.41 14.26 1.63
C GLN A 61 -4.16 14.77 2.86
N GLU A 62 -3.49 14.81 4.02
CA GLU A 62 -4.08 15.23 5.29
C GLU A 62 -3.68 16.66 5.64
N ASP A 63 -4.54 17.37 6.38
CA ASP A 63 -4.21 18.66 6.98
C ASP A 63 -3.67 18.43 8.40
N PRO A 64 -2.37 18.68 8.65
CA PRO A 64 -1.78 18.45 9.97
C PRO A 64 -2.37 19.36 11.06
N SER A 65 -2.99 20.49 10.70
CA SER A 65 -3.60 21.41 11.68
C SER A 65 -4.75 20.77 12.46
N ILE A 66 -5.44 19.80 11.86
CA ILE A 66 -6.55 19.07 12.49
C ILE A 66 -6.05 18.28 13.70
N HIS A 67 -4.86 17.67 13.62
CA HIS A 67 -4.29 16.91 14.74
C HIS A 67 -3.78 17.81 15.87
N LEU A 68 -3.39 19.05 15.53
CA LEU A 68 -2.87 20.05 16.46
C LEU A 68 -3.96 20.91 17.11
N SER A 69 -5.22 20.80 16.67
CA SER A 69 -6.31 21.65 17.15
C SER A 69 -6.81 21.31 18.56
N ARG A 70 -6.28 20.25 19.20
CA ARG A 70 -6.70 19.82 20.54
C ARG A 70 -5.93 20.57 21.62
N ILE A 71 -6.65 21.30 22.47
CA ILE A 71 -6.12 22.01 23.64
C ILE A 71 -6.41 21.17 24.90
N PHE A 72 -5.43 21.06 25.80
CA PHE A 72 -5.57 20.39 27.10
C PHE A 72 -5.54 21.44 28.23
N GLU A 73 -6.40 21.29 29.23
CA GLU A 73 -6.41 22.09 30.47
C GLU A 73 -5.55 21.40 31.55
N GLU A 74 -4.97 22.18 32.47
CA GLU A 74 -4.15 21.70 33.61
C GLU A 74 -5.01 21.21 34.79
#